data_AF-A0A1B6JZR6-F1
#
_entry.id   AF-A0A1B6JZR6-F1
#
_cell.length_a   1.000
_cell.length_b   1.000
_cell.length_c   1.000
_cell.angle_alpha   90.00
_cell.angle_beta   90.00
_cell.angle_gamma   90.00
#
_symmetry.space_group_name_H-M   'P 1'
#
loop_
_entity.id
_entity.type
_entity.pdbx_description
1 polymer ?
#
loop_
_entity_poly.entity_id
_entity_poly.type
_entity_poly.pdbx_seq_one_letter_code
_entity_poly.pdbx_strand_id
1 'polypeptide(L)'
;KEKVSNLHHIHLWAVRYNLFVEQTKSNYVEARKTYKKAIIHARLNFNAEYISSASNSCKAAWEIINRYKGSSNACKISHTLTPDDFNYTFIATVKEASNQVSRSIAVSGQLVSDYQVPPLRFL
;
A
#
# COMPACT_ATOMS: atom_id res chain seq x y z
N LYS A 1 -10.05 8.75 -19.31
CA LYS A 1 -8.87 7.86 -19.13
C LYS A 1 -7.58 8.62 -19.39
N GLU A 2 -7.42 9.18 -20.60
CA GLU A 2 -6.23 9.94 -21.03
C GLU A 2 -5.83 11.08 -20.08
N LYS A 3 -6.79 11.94 -19.69
CA LYS A 3 -6.55 13.04 -18.72
C LYS A 3 -5.93 12.57 -17.38
N VAL A 4 -6.38 11.45 -16.83
CA VAL A 4 -5.85 10.89 -15.57
C VAL A 4 -4.43 10.36 -15.77
N SER A 5 -4.18 9.69 -16.90
CA SER A 5 -2.86 9.18 -17.26
C SER A 5 -1.84 10.32 -17.43
N ASN A 6 -2.25 11.38 -18.11
CA ASN A 6 -1.43 12.57 -18.33
C ASN A 6 -1.10 13.26 -16.98
N LEU A 7 -2.11 13.53 -16.15
CA LEU A 7 -1.89 14.14 -14.83
C LEU A 7 -1.05 13.26 -13.89
N HIS A 8 -1.17 11.93 -13.99
CA HIS A 8 -0.30 11.02 -13.27
C HIS A 8 1.16 11.16 -13.72
N HIS A 9 1.40 11.23 -15.03
CA HIS A 9 2.73 11.43 -15.58
C HIS A 9 3.34 12.78 -15.15
N ILE A 10 2.54 13.86 -15.20
CA ILE A 10 2.95 15.18 -14.71
C ILE A 10 3.31 15.13 -13.23
N HIS A 11 2.52 14.46 -12.40
CA HIS A 11 2.81 14.32 -10.97
C HIS A 11 4.10 13.54 -10.72
N LEU A 12 4.34 12.44 -11.45
CA LEU A 12 5.58 11.68 -11.32
C LEU A 12 6.81 12.48 -11.75
N TRP A 13 6.68 13.25 -12.84
CA TRP A 13 7.71 14.19 -13.28
C TRP A 13 7.99 15.25 -12.20
N ALA A 14 6.94 15.87 -11.67
CA ALA A 14 7.03 16.86 -10.60
C ALA A 14 7.74 16.33 -9.34
N VAL A 15 7.42 15.10 -8.92
CA VAL A 15 8.10 14.42 -7.80
C VAL A 15 9.59 14.20 -8.09
N ARG A 16 9.92 13.77 -9.31
CA ARG A 16 11.31 13.49 -9.71
C ARG A 16 12.21 14.73 -9.66
N TYR A 17 11.67 15.90 -9.99
CA TYR A 17 12.42 17.16 -10.03
C TYR A 17 12.14 18.07 -8.83
N ASN A 18 11.30 17.63 -7.88
CA ASN A 18 10.87 18.39 -6.71
C ASN A 18 10.24 19.76 -7.03
N LEU A 19 9.40 19.81 -8.06
CA LEU A 19 8.75 21.04 -8.56
C LEU A 19 7.23 20.90 -8.50
N PHE A 20 6.52 21.89 -7.94
CA PHE A 20 5.04 21.99 -7.94
C PHE A 20 4.31 20.69 -7.51
N VAL A 21 4.89 19.95 -6.56
CA VAL A 21 4.44 18.60 -6.19
C VAL A 21 3.01 18.60 -5.63
N GLU A 22 2.67 19.54 -4.74
CA GLU A 22 1.35 19.58 -4.11
C GLU A 22 0.23 19.90 -5.10
N GLN A 23 0.44 20.86 -6.02
CA GLN A 23 -0.57 21.20 -7.02
C GLN A 23 -0.81 20.05 -8.01
N THR A 24 0.26 19.44 -8.51
CA THR A 24 0.16 18.33 -9.47
C THR A 24 -0.47 17.08 -8.83
N LYS A 25 -0.16 16.82 -7.56
CA LYS A 25 -0.80 15.77 -6.76
C LYS A 25 -2.29 16.02 -6.59
N SER A 26 -2.70 17.23 -6.19
CA SER A 26 -4.10 17.60 -6.01
C SER A 26 -4.90 17.38 -7.31
N ASN A 27 -4.40 17.91 -8.43
CA ASN A 27 -5.02 17.78 -9.75
C ASN A 27 -5.18 16.31 -10.16
N TYR A 28 -4.14 15.49 -9.96
CA TYR A 28 -4.21 14.05 -10.25
C TYR A 28 -5.25 13.33 -9.38
N VAL A 29 -5.27 13.61 -8.07
CA VAL A 29 -6.20 12.99 -7.11
C VAL A 29 -7.65 13.31 -7.50
N GLU A 30 -7.94 14.56 -7.81
CA GLU A 30 -9.27 14.99 -8.24
C GLU A 30 -9.69 14.32 -9.54
N ALA A 31 -8.83 14.36 -10.57
CA ALA A 31 -9.12 13.73 -11.86
C ALA A 31 -9.33 12.21 -11.72
N ARG A 32 -8.54 11.55 -10.87
CA ARG A 32 -8.69 10.12 -10.57
C ARG A 32 -10.01 9.83 -9.86
N LYS A 33 -10.42 10.66 -8.90
CA LYS A 33 -11.71 10.54 -8.20
C LYS A 33 -12.87 10.64 -9.19
N THR A 34 -12.87 11.65 -10.04
CA THR A 34 -13.89 11.87 -11.07
C THR A 34 -13.94 10.72 -12.08
N TYR A 35 -12.78 10.24 -12.53
CA TYR A 35 -12.72 9.10 -13.44
C TYR A 35 -13.28 7.81 -12.82
N LYS A 36 -12.95 7.51 -11.56
CA LYS A 36 -13.53 6.37 -10.85
C LYS A 36 -15.05 6.46 -10.76
N LYS A 37 -15.58 7.64 -10.43
CA LYS A 37 -17.03 7.88 -10.44
C LYS A 37 -17.65 7.62 -11.82
N ALA A 38 -17.03 8.15 -12.88
CA ALA A 38 -17.49 7.96 -14.24
C ALA A 38 -17.54 6.47 -14.64
N ILE A 39 -16.53 5.67 -14.27
CA ILE A 39 -16.55 4.21 -14.49
C ILE A 39 -17.74 3.56 -13.77
N ILE A 40 -17.96 3.92 -12.50
CA ILE A 40 -19.05 3.35 -11.72
C ILE A 40 -20.40 3.69 -12.37
N HIS A 41 -20.60 4.95 -12.75
CA HIS A 41 -21.82 5.38 -13.44
C HIS A 41 -22.00 4.66 -14.77
N ALA A 42 -20.97 4.57 -15.61
CA ALA A 42 -21.04 3.84 -16.88
C ALA A 42 -21.44 2.37 -16.68
N ARG A 43 -20.89 1.71 -15.65
CA ARG A 43 -21.27 0.33 -15.29
C ARG A 43 -22.71 0.22 -14.81
N LEU A 44 -23.16 1.14 -13.96
CA LEU A 44 -24.53 1.17 -13.47
C LEU A 44 -25.53 1.40 -14.61
N ASN A 45 -25.25 2.35 -15.50
CA ASN A 45 -26.09 2.65 -16.65
C ASN A 45 -26.18 1.45 -17.59
N PHE A 46 -25.05 0.85 -17.94
CA PHE A 46 -25.02 -0.37 -18.76
C PHE A 46 -25.84 -1.51 -18.14
N ASN A 47 -25.68 -1.73 -16.82
CA ASN A 47 -26.46 -2.75 -16.12
C ASN A 47 -27.96 -2.43 -16.11
N ALA A 48 -28.35 -1.16 -15.95
CA ALA A 48 -29.74 -0.73 -15.96
C ALA A 48 -30.35 -0.93 -17.36
N GLU A 49 -29.63 -0.55 -18.42
CA GLU A 49 -30.04 -0.78 -19.81
C GLU A 49 -30.20 -2.28 -20.09
N TYR A 50 -29.25 -3.11 -19.69
CA TYR A 50 -29.33 -4.56 -19.82
C TYR A 50 -30.56 -5.15 -19.11
N ILE A 51 -30.84 -4.73 -17.87
CA ILE A 51 -32.00 -5.20 -17.11
C ILE A 51 -33.31 -4.75 -17.76
N SER A 52 -33.37 -3.50 -18.24
CA SER A 52 -34.58 -2.92 -18.83
C SER A 52 -34.91 -3.49 -20.22
N SER A 53 -33.89 -3.86 -20.99
CA SER A 53 -34.03 -4.43 -22.33
C SER A 53 -34.26 -5.95 -22.33
N ALA A 54 -34.03 -6.61 -21.20
CA ALA A 54 -34.20 -8.05 -21.07
C ALA A 54 -35.69 -8.46 -21.04
N SER A 55 -36.01 -9.57 -21.71
CA SER A 55 -37.35 -10.17 -21.66
C SER A 55 -37.75 -10.64 -20.25
N ASN A 56 -36.77 -10.94 -19.40
CA ASN A 56 -36.95 -11.22 -17.99
C ASN A 56 -35.94 -10.41 -17.16
N SER A 57 -36.40 -9.26 -16.66
CA SER A 57 -35.60 -8.31 -15.88
C SER A 57 -35.08 -8.92 -14.57
N CYS A 58 -35.89 -9.72 -13.88
CA CYS A 58 -35.50 -10.39 -12.65
C CYS A 58 -34.34 -11.36 -12.87
N LYS A 59 -34.40 -12.18 -13.93
CA LYS A 59 -33.32 -13.10 -14.30
C LYS A 59 -32.06 -12.34 -14.70
N ALA A 60 -32.18 -11.28 -15.50
CA ALA A 60 -31.06 -10.45 -15.92
C ALA A 60 -30.36 -9.78 -14.72
N ALA A 61 -31.11 -9.26 -13.76
CA ALA A 61 -30.57 -8.70 -12.52
C ALA A 61 -29.86 -9.79 -11.69
N TRP A 62 -30.45 -10.98 -11.58
CA TRP A 62 -29.86 -12.09 -10.85
C TRP A 62 -28.57 -12.60 -11.49
N GLU A 63 -28.50 -12.64 -12.82
CA GLU A 63 -27.28 -12.95 -13.56
C GLU A 63 -26.17 -11.94 -13.27
N ILE A 64 -26.48 -10.63 -13.28
CA ILE A 64 -25.53 -9.59 -12.90
C ILE A 64 -24.99 -9.85 -11.48
N ILE A 65 -25.88 -10.07 -10.51
CA ILE A 65 -25.49 -10.35 -9.12
C ILE A 65 -24.61 -11.59 -9.05
N ASN A 66 -24.98 -12.68 -9.70
CA ASN A 66 -24.21 -13.93 -9.67
C ASN A 66 -22.83 -13.80 -10.32
N ARG A 67 -22.70 -13.02 -11.40
CA ARG A 67 -21.39 -12.70 -12.02
C ARG A 67 -20.45 -11.99 -11.04
N TYR A 68 -20.98 -11.14 -10.16
CA TYR A 68 -20.17 -10.42 -9.16
C TYR A 68 -20.03 -11.17 -7.82
N LYS A 69 -20.97 -12.06 -7.50
CA LYS A 69 -20.94 -12.93 -6.31
C LYS A 69 -19.90 -14.05 -6.45
N GLY A 70 -19.60 -14.47 -7.68
CA GLY A 70 -18.76 -15.63 -8.02
C GLY A 70 -17.27 -15.38 -8.24
N SER A 71 -16.67 -14.34 -7.66
CA SER A 71 -15.21 -14.30 -7.50
C SER A 71 -14.81 -13.76 -6.13
N SER A 72 -15.38 -14.33 -5.09
CA SER A 72 -14.54 -14.77 -3.98
C SER A 72 -13.73 -16.00 -4.41
N ASN A 73 -13.07 -15.96 -5.57
CA ASN A 73 -11.68 -16.36 -5.54
C ASN A 73 -11.05 -15.29 -4.64
N ALA A 74 -11.22 -15.47 -3.32
CA ALA A 74 -10.13 -15.19 -2.41
C ALA A 74 -8.94 -15.66 -3.22
N CYS A 75 -8.10 -14.71 -3.64
CA CYS A 75 -6.79 -15.06 -4.12
C CYS A 75 -6.35 -16.07 -3.07
N LYS A 76 -6.36 -17.36 -3.41
CA LYS A 76 -5.70 -18.34 -2.60
C LYS A 76 -4.30 -17.85 -2.83
N ILE A 77 -3.85 -16.94 -1.95
CA ILE A 77 -2.50 -16.44 -1.93
C ILE A 77 -1.77 -17.71 -1.61
N SER A 78 -1.40 -18.41 -2.66
CA SER A 78 -0.57 -19.58 -2.66
C SER A 78 0.80 -19.04 -2.33
N HIS A 79 0.97 -18.68 -1.06
CA HIS A 79 2.28 -18.43 -0.53
C HIS A 79 2.93 -19.79 -0.38
N THR A 80 4.14 -19.91 -0.90
CA THR A 80 4.99 -21.08 -0.74
C THR A 80 5.62 -21.15 0.64
N LEU A 81 5.37 -20.16 1.50
CA LEU A 81 5.86 -20.09 2.86
C LEU A 81 5.22 -21.21 3.68
N THR A 82 6.03 -22.18 4.06
CA THR A 82 5.62 -23.18 5.04
C THR A 82 5.68 -22.58 6.45
N PRO A 83 4.96 -23.15 7.43
CA PRO A 83 5.12 -22.77 8.83
C PRO A 83 6.57 -22.85 9.32
N ASP A 84 7.34 -23.80 8.80
CA ASP A 84 8.74 -23.99 9.15
C ASP A 84 9.62 -22.85 8.61
N ASP A 85 9.40 -22.42 7.37
CA ASP A 85 10.09 -21.26 6.79
C ASP A 85 9.82 -19.99 7.59
N PHE A 86 8.57 -19.81 8.03
CA PHE A 86 8.18 -18.68 8.88
C PHE A 86 8.88 -18.76 10.24
N ASN A 87 8.85 -19.91 10.89
CA ASN A 87 9.46 -20.11 12.20
C ASN A 87 10.98 -19.92 12.16
N TYR A 88 11.65 -20.48 11.16
CA TYR A 88 13.09 -20.29 10.98
C TYR A 88 13.44 -18.81 10.81
N THR A 89 12.72 -18.11 9.93
CA THR A 89 12.94 -16.69 9.67
C THR A 89 12.70 -15.85 10.93
N PHE A 90 11.60 -16.13 11.64
CA PHE A 90 11.29 -15.44 12.90
C PHE A 90 12.38 -15.63 13.95
N ILE A 91 12.81 -16.87 14.21
CA ILE A 91 13.87 -17.14 15.20
C ILE A 91 15.20 -16.50 14.77
N ALA A 92 15.55 -16.58 13.49
CA ALA A 92 16.78 -15.98 12.97
C ALA A 92 16.81 -14.46 13.17
N THR A 93 15.71 -13.76 12.84
CA THR A 93 15.60 -12.31 13.01
C THR A 93 15.66 -11.88 14.48
N VAL A 94 14.96 -12.60 15.37
CA VAL A 94 15.01 -12.33 16.83
C VAL A 94 16.43 -12.54 17.38
N LYS A 95 17.12 -13.60 16.94
CA LYS A 95 18.50 -13.87 17.34
C LYS A 95 19.45 -12.78 16.85
N GLU A 96 19.28 -12.31 15.61
CA GLU A 96 20.06 -11.23 15.07
C GLU A 96 19.86 -9.92 15.84
N ALA A 97 18.60 -9.54 16.09
CA ALA A 97 18.26 -8.35 16.87
C ALA A 97 18.86 -8.40 18.28
N SER A 98 18.74 -9.55 18.96
CA SER A 98 19.33 -9.78 20.28
C SER A 98 20.85 -9.56 20.28
N ASN A 99 21.55 -10.13 19.30
CA ASN A 99 23.01 -9.97 19.17
C ASN A 99 23.42 -8.50 18.95
N GLN A 100 22.63 -7.73 18.20
CA GLN A 100 22.90 -6.30 17.99
C GLN A 100 22.75 -5.51 19.29
N VAL A 101 21.74 -5.82 20.11
CA VAL A 101 21.56 -5.20 21.43
C VAL A 101 22.76 -5.50 22.35
N SER A 102 23.20 -6.75 22.43
CA SER A 102 24.36 -7.12 23.25
C SER A 102 25.64 -6.41 22.81
N ARG A 103 25.87 -6.28 21.49
CA ARG A 103 27.01 -5.51 20.95
C ARG A 103 26.91 -4.03 21.31
N SER A 104 25.73 -3.43 21.19
CA SER A 104 25.51 -2.03 21.55
C SER A 104 25.81 -1.76 23.02
N ILE A 105 25.42 -2.66 23.91
CA ILE A 105 25.69 -2.55 25.35
C ILE A 105 27.19 -2.65 25.62
N ALA A 106 27.89 -3.62 25.01
CA ALA A 106 29.33 -3.78 25.17
C ALA A 106 30.11 -2.53 24.71
N VAL A 107 29.77 -1.99 23.54
CA VAL A 107 30.38 -0.77 23.02
C VAL A 107 30.10 0.43 23.92
N SER A 108 28.86 0.57 24.40
CA SER A 108 28.49 1.67 25.32
C SER A 108 29.23 1.58 26.65
N GLY A 109 29.36 0.38 27.22
CA GLY A 109 30.12 0.15 28.44
C GLY A 109 31.60 0.50 28.28
N GLN A 110 32.20 0.19 27.12
CA GLN A 110 33.58 0.53 26.81
C GLN A 110 33.75 2.05 26.65
N LEU A 111 32.85 2.72 25.94
CA LEU A 111 32.85 4.19 25.81
C LEU A 111 32.72 4.92 27.16
N VAL A 112 31.90 4.40 28.07
CA VAL A 112 31.75 4.94 29.43
C VAL A 112 33.01 4.70 30.27
N SER A 113 33.65 3.54 30.12
CA SER A 113 34.91 3.24 30.81
C SER A 113 36.08 4.09 30.33
N ASP A 114 36.13 4.42 29.03
CA ASP A 114 37.20 5.22 28.43
C ASP A 114 37.04 6.73 28.71
N TYR A 115 35.88 7.15 29.22
CA TYR A 115 35.58 8.54 29.52
C TYR A 115 36.16 8.97 30.88
N GLN A 116 37.34 9.58 30.90
CA GLN A 116 37.87 10.22 32.11
C GLN A 116 37.15 11.55 32.37
N VAL A 117 36.41 11.62 33.48
CA VAL A 117 35.74 12.86 33.92
C VAL A 117 36.81 13.90 34.28
N PRO A 118 36.83 15.09 33.64
CA PRO A 118 37.75 16.15 34.00
C PRO A 118 37.51 16.59 35.46
N PRO A 119 38.55 16.82 36.27
CA PRO A 119 38.37 17.25 37.64
C PRO A 119 37.64 18.61 37.67
N LEU A 120 36.50 18.64 38.36
CA LEU A 120 35.73 19.85 38.57
C LEU A 120 36.58 20.86 39.33
N ARG A 121 36.95 21.96 38.66
CA ARG A 121 37.56 23.10 39.31
C ARG A 121 36.44 23.86 40.02
N PHE A 122 36.32 23.68 41.33
CA PHE A 122 35.52 24.55 42.17
C PHE A 122 36.28 25.88 42.33
N LEU A 123 35.63 26.98 41.94
CA LEU A 123 36.08 28.36 42.16
C LEU A 123 35.73 28.82 43.57
#